data_AF-V9H0A1-F1
#
_entry.id   AF-V9H0A1-F1
#
_cell.length_a   1.000
_cell.length_b   1.000
_cell.length_c   1.000
_cell.angle_alpha   90.00
_cell.angle_beta   90.00
_cell.angle_gamma   90.00
#
_symmetry.space_group_name_H-M   'P 1'
#
loop_
_entity.id
_entity.type
_entity.pdbx_description
1 polymer ?
#
loop_
_entity_poly.entity_id
_entity_poly.type
_entity_poly.pdbx_seq_one_letter_code
_entity_poly.pdbx_strand_id
1 'polypeptide(L)' 'LPVLQQVVSFLGYRISTSGVEMESDRIAAVSNWQTPTTVKEVQRFLGFTNYYRKFIQGFGQVAAPITSLLKNG' A
#
# COMPACT_ATOMS: atom_id res chain seq x y z
N LEU A 1 23.08 -26.53 7.94
CA LEU A 1 21.60 -26.62 8.00
C LEU A 1 21.03 -25.41 7.27
N PRO A 2 20.16 -25.57 6.28
CA PRO A 2 19.66 -24.45 5.49
C PRO A 2 18.77 -23.55 6.36
N VAL A 3 19.18 -22.29 6.44
CA VAL A 3 18.48 -21.06 6.83
C VAL A 3 17.11 -21.23 7.52
N LEU A 4 17.09 -21.20 8.86
CA LEU A 4 15.87 -20.90 9.60
C LEU A 4 15.61 -19.38 9.54
N GLN A 5 15.02 -18.91 8.43
CA GLN A 5 14.64 -17.50 8.32
C GLN A 5 13.32 -17.28 9.07
N GLN A 6 13.37 -16.53 10.18
CA GLN A 6 12.19 -16.22 10.99
C GLN A 6 11.20 -15.28 10.28
N VAL A 7 11.69 -14.49 9.32
CA VAL A 7 10.92 -13.53 8.53
C VAL A 7 11.39 -13.58 7.09
N VAL A 8 10.45 -13.67 6.14
CA VAL A 8 10.73 -13.68 4.70
C VAL A 8 10.09 -12.47 4.02
N SER A 9 10.87 -11.81 3.19
CA SER A 9 10.40 -10.75 2.29
C SER A 9 9.80 -11.37 1.02
N PHE A 10 8.53 -11.09 0.76
CA PHE A 10 7.83 -11.59 -0.42
C PHE A 10 6.76 -10.62 -0.89
N LEU A 11 6.87 -10.17 -2.14
CA LEU A 11 5.90 -9.28 -2.81
C LEU A 11 5.57 -7.99 -2.03
N GLY A 12 6.56 -7.38 -1.37
CA GLY A 12 6.33 -6.16 -0.59
C GLY A 12 5.76 -6.39 0.82
N TYR A 13 5.71 -7.65 1.25
CA TYR A 13 5.34 -8.04 2.61
C TYR A 13 6.50 -8.70 3.34
N ARG A 14 6.53 -8.52 4.66
CA ARG A 14 7.29 -9.37 5.58
C ARG A 14 6.36 -10.42 6.15
N ILE A 15 6.70 -11.69 5.96
CA ILE A 15 5.91 -12.83 6.40
C ILE A 15 6.68 -13.54 7.52
N SER A 16 6.05 -13.74 8.66
CA SER A 16 6.61 -14.41 9.82
C SER A 16 5.56 -15.31 10.49
N THR A 17 5.96 -16.07 11.50
CA THR A 17 5.03 -16.84 12.34
C THR A 17 4.03 -15.96 13.10
N SER A 18 4.37 -14.68 13.32
CA SER A 18 3.50 -13.71 13.99
C SER A 18 2.46 -13.10 13.04
N GLY A 19 2.62 -13.26 11.72
CA GLY A 19 1.69 -12.77 10.72
C GLY A 19 2.36 -12.12 9.51
N VAL A 20 1.58 -11.29 8.81
CA VAL A 20 1.96 -10.62 7.57
C VAL A 20 1.96 -9.12 7.80
N GLU A 21 3.08 -8.48 7.51
CA GLU A 21 3.28 -7.05 7.66
C GLU A 21 3.71 -6.44 6.31
N MET A 22 3.50 -5.14 6.15
CA MET A 22 4.03 -4.40 5.00
C MET A 22 5.52 -4.16 5.21
N GLU A 23 6.31 -4.22 4.13
CA GLU A 23 7.73 -3.83 4.23
C GLU A 23 7.85 -2.31 4.54
N SER A 24 8.85 -1.95 5.34
CA SER A 24 9.02 -0.58 5.84
C SER A 24 9.30 0.43 4.73
N ASP A 25 9.95 0.02 3.65
CA ASP A 25 10.16 0.82 2.44
C ASP A 25 8.84 1.15 1.74
N ARG A 26 7.87 0.23 1.73
CA ARG A 26 6.53 0.46 1.17
C ARG A 26 5.74 1.44 2.02
N ILE A 27 5.83 1.33 3.34
CA ILE A 27 5.22 2.29 4.28
C ILE A 27 5.82 3.68 4.06
N ALA A 28 7.15 3.77 3.96
CA ALA A 28 7.85 5.02 3.67
C ALA A 28 7.47 5.60 2.29
N ALA A 29 7.26 4.75 1.27
CA ALA A 29 6.86 5.18 -0.05
C ALA A 29 5.49 5.87 -0.05
N VAL A 30 4.51 5.38 0.72
CA VAL A 30 3.20 6.05 0.89
C VAL A 30 3.35 7.34 1.69
N SER A 31 4.14 7.30 2.78
CA SER A 31 4.32 8.44 3.68
C SER A 31 5.00 9.63 2.99
N ASN A 32 5.92 9.34 2.06
CA ASN A 32 6.66 10.35 1.30
C ASN A 32 6.07 10.61 -0.10
N TRP A 33 4.91 10.01 -0.42
CA TRP A 33 4.31 10.13 -1.74
C TRP A 33 3.95 11.59 -2.02
N GLN A 34 4.48 12.14 -3.11
CA GLN A 34 4.19 13.51 -3.51
C GLN A 34 2.72 13.66 -3.86
N THR A 35 2.08 14.77 -3.43
CA THR A 35 0.65 14.98 -3.68
C THR A 35 0.36 14.88 -5.19
N PRO A 36 -0.49 13.93 -5.63
CA PRO A 36 -0.82 13.78 -7.04
C PRO A 36 -1.42 15.06 -7.62
N THR A 37 -0.96 15.45 -8.80
CA THR A 37 -1.43 16.64 -9.53
C THR A 37 -2.18 16.28 -10.81
N THR A 38 -2.07 15.03 -11.27
CA THR A 38 -2.76 14.55 -12.48
C THR A 38 -3.64 13.33 -12.20
N VAL A 39 -4.64 13.09 -13.05
CA VAL A 39 -5.52 11.91 -12.98
C VAL A 39 -4.71 10.59 -12.98
N LYS A 40 -3.68 10.50 -13.83
CA LYS A 40 -2.81 9.32 -13.90
C LYS A 40 -2.04 9.09 -12.59
N GLU A 41 -1.58 10.15 -11.94
CA GLU A 41 -0.91 10.05 -10.64
C GLU A 41 -1.87 9.62 -9.54
N VAL A 42 -3.11 10.12 -9.55
CA VAL A 42 -4.17 9.70 -8.63
C VAL A 42 -4.46 8.20 -8.81
N GLN A 43 -4.59 7.73 -10.04
CA GLN A 43 -4.79 6.30 -10.34
C GLN A 43 -3.61 5.46 -9.86
N ARG A 44 -2.36 5.92 -10.05
CA ARG A 44 -1.17 5.23 -9.57
C ARG A 44 -1.15 5.12 -8.04
N PHE A 45 -1.46 6.22 -7.34
CA PHE A 45 -1.55 6.25 -5.88
C PHE A 45 -2.64 5.31 -5.36
N LEU A 46 -3.84 5.36 -5.94
CA LEU A 46 -4.94 4.47 -5.57
C LEU A 46 -4.61 3.00 -5.85
N GLY A 47 -3.96 2.69 -6.98
CA GLY A 47 -3.52 1.33 -7.28
C GLY A 47 -2.54 0.78 -6.25
N PHE A 48 -1.55 1.59 -5.86
CA PHE A 48 -0.59 1.21 -4.83
C PHE A 48 -1.27 1.00 -3.47
N THR A 49 -2.05 1.97 -3.01
CA THR A 49 -2.69 1.90 -1.69
C THR A 49 -3.76 0.80 -1.61
N ASN A 50 -4.44 0.49 -2.72
CA ASN A 50 -5.40 -0.62 -2.79
C ASN A 50 -4.72 -1.99 -2.60
N TYR A 51 -3.47 -2.17 -3.04
CA TYR A 51 -2.72 -3.41 -2.79
C TYR A 51 -2.53 -3.68 -1.28
N TYR A 52 -2.35 -2.62 -0.49
CA TYR A 52 -2.13 -2.68 0.96
C TYR A 52 -3.38 -2.36 1.79
N ARG A 53 -4.58 -2.31 1.18
CA ARG A 53 -5.84 -1.90 1.83
C ARG A 53 -6.17 -2.65 3.12
N LYS A 54 -5.72 -3.90 3.25
CA LYS A 54 -5.92 -4.74 4.45
C LYS A 54 -5.27 -4.17 5.72
N PHE A 55 -4.29 -3.28 5.56
CA PHE A 55 -3.59 -2.64 6.67
C PHE A 55 -4.08 -1.22 6.97
N ILE A 56 -5.06 -0.73 6.21
CA ILE A 56 -5.62 0.61 6.38
C ILE A 56 -7.05 0.45 6.90
N GLN A 57 -7.24 0.71 8.18
CA GLN A 57 -8.56 0.66 8.80
C GLN A 57 -9.49 1.63 8.07
N GLY A 58 -10.63 1.12 7.60
CA GLY A 58 -11.61 1.94 6.89
C GLY A 58 -11.12 2.43 5.52
N PHE A 59 -10.23 1.69 4.84
CA PHE A 59 -9.67 2.09 3.54
C PHE A 59 -10.71 2.62 2.55
N GLY A 60 -11.88 1.99 2.46
CA GLY A 60 -12.97 2.44 1.58
C GLY A 60 -13.43 3.86 1.88
N GLN A 61 -13.58 4.23 3.16
CA GLN A 61 -13.98 5.59 3.54
C GLN A 61 -12.87 6.61 3.23
N VAL A 62 -11.61 6.24 3.49
CA VAL A 62 -10.45 7.11 3.25
C VAL A 62 -10.21 7.33 1.76
N ALA A 63 -10.33 6.28 0.94
CA ALA A 63 -10.07 6.33 -0.49
C ALA A 63 -11.26 6.89 -1.31
N ALA A 64 -12.47 6.91 -0.75
CA ALA A 64 -13.68 7.40 -1.42
C ALA A 64 -13.55 8.83 -2.00
N PRO A 65 -13.14 9.87 -1.24
CA PRO A 65 -13.00 11.22 -1.79
C PRO A 65 -11.95 11.26 -2.93
N ILE A 66 -10.86 10.52 -2.82
CA ILE A 66 -9.81 10.47 -3.84
C ILE A 66 -10.32 9.78 -5.11
N THR A 67 -11.07 8.69 -4.95
CA THR A 67 -11.69 7.95 -6.06
C THR A 67 -12.75 8.80 -6.76
N SER A 68 -13.45 9.68 -6.03
CA SER A 68 -14.44 10.58 -6.62
C SER A 68 -13.85 11.55 -7.65
N LEU A 69 -12.56 11.92 -7.50
CA LEU A 69 -11.83 12.77 -8.45
C LEU A 69 -11.67 12.12 -9.84
N LEU A 70 -11.85 10.80 -9.95
CA LEU A 70 -11.71 10.04 -11.20
C LEU A 70 -13.03 9.92 -11.98
N LYS A 71 -14.17 10.35 -11.42
CA LYS A 71 -15.50 10.11 -12.01
C LYS A 71 -15.88 11.04 -13.16
N ASN A 72 -15.11 12.11 -13.37
CA ASN A 72 -15.39 13.14 -14.39
C ASN A 72 -14.34 13.16 -15.52
N GLY A 73 -13.60 12.07 -15.69
CA GLY A 73 -12.66 11.87 -16.81
C GLY A 73 -13.31 11.19 -18.01
#